data_AF-A0A916RVZ8-F1
#
_entry.id   AF-A0A916RVZ8-F1
#
_cell.length_a   1.000
_cell.length_b   1.000
_cell.length_c   1.000
_cell.angle_alpha   90.00
_cell.angle_beta   90.00
_cell.angle_gamma   90.00
#
_symmetry.space_group_name_H-M   'P 1'
#
loop_
_entity.id
_entity.type
_entity.pdbx_description
1 polymer ?
#
loop_
_entity_poly.entity_id
_entity_poly.type
_entity_poly.pdbx_seq_one_letter_code
_entity_poly.pdbx_strand_id
1 'polypeptide(L)'
;MMLRPGPEPISEDHDMIRLTLATAFLAVATAALPAQTTPQTAPAQAPAAATAAAQPNLSGAWKLNVAKSDFGQVPPPNSELEIIQQTATAITIAAANDSDDTGKQIYILPIPIAATEASTPAGNFSTTDDFKILSSKAQWQGATLVVDQKMNYKGSNGTVHSVYSLSADGKTLTRQTHYSLDLGEFDVTYIFDKQ
;
A
#
# COMPACT_ATOMS: atom_id res chain seq x y z
N MET A 1 51.54 1.73 22.84
CA MET A 1 50.38 0.80 22.93
C MET A 1 49.13 1.66 22.79
N MET A 2 48.63 1.85 21.57
CA MET A 2 47.48 2.72 21.28
C MET A 2 46.23 1.85 21.14
N LEU A 3 45.25 2.09 22.00
CA LEU A 3 43.91 1.50 21.95
C LEU A 3 43.17 2.04 20.73
N ARG A 4 42.70 1.14 19.85
CA ARG A 4 41.79 1.50 18.76
C ARG A 4 40.39 1.72 19.35
N PRO A 5 39.67 2.81 19.00
CA PRO A 5 38.26 2.95 19.36
C PRO A 5 37.43 1.96 18.54
N GLY A 6 36.47 1.31 19.19
CA GLY A 6 35.50 0.42 18.55
C GLY A 6 34.47 1.20 17.71
N PRO A 7 33.74 0.54 16.80
CA PRO A 7 32.74 1.20 15.98
C PRO A 7 31.57 1.69 16.84
N GLU A 8 31.22 2.97 16.71
CA GLU A 8 30.01 3.56 17.27
C GLU A 8 28.75 2.94 16.63
N PRO A 9 27.64 2.80 17.37
CA PRO A 9 26.38 2.35 16.80
C PRO A 9 25.80 3.45 15.89
N ILE A 10 25.63 3.12 14.61
CA ILE A 10 24.97 3.96 13.61
C ILE A 10 23.50 4.13 14.03
N SER A 11 23.21 5.25 14.70
CA SER A 11 21.87 5.65 15.12
C SER A 11 21.34 6.75 14.18
N GLU A 12 21.30 6.46 12.86
CA GLU A 12 20.95 7.47 11.84
C GLU A 12 19.96 7.00 10.75
N ASP A 13 19.20 5.92 10.95
CA ASP A 13 18.32 5.39 9.87
C ASP A 13 16.83 5.72 10.02
N HIS A 14 16.34 6.10 11.20
CA HIS A 14 14.90 6.25 11.40
C HIS A 14 14.35 7.62 10.93
N ASP A 15 15.14 8.69 11.01
CA ASP A 15 14.73 10.01 10.54
C ASP A 15 14.90 10.17 9.02
N MET A 16 15.89 9.49 8.42
CA MET A 16 16.11 9.58 6.98
C MET A 16 15.02 8.86 6.18
N ILE A 17 14.53 7.71 6.66
CA ILE A 17 13.37 7.00 6.08
C ILE A 17 12.12 7.89 6.09
N ARG A 18 11.91 8.69 7.14
CA ARG A 18 10.78 9.64 7.21
C ARG A 18 10.98 10.84 6.29
N LEU A 19 12.21 11.33 6.15
CA LEU A 19 12.52 12.53 5.37
C LEU A 19 12.48 12.28 3.84
N THR A 20 12.83 11.07 3.38
CA THR A 20 12.75 10.73 1.95
C THR A 20 11.30 10.61 1.46
N LEU A 21 10.36 10.16 2.30
CA LEU A 21 8.94 10.09 1.90
C LEU A 21 8.19 11.43 1.99
N ALA A 22 8.68 12.40 2.76
CA ALA A 22 7.97 13.65 3.04
C ALA A 22 8.23 14.80 2.04
N THR A 23 9.17 14.66 1.11
CA THR A 23 9.66 15.79 0.27
C THR A 23 8.98 15.91 -1.09
N ALA A 24 7.91 15.18 -1.35
CA ALA A 24 7.08 15.40 -2.53
C ALA A 24 5.68 15.86 -2.11
N PHE A 25 5.07 16.68 -2.97
CA PHE A 25 3.64 17.02 -2.97
C PHE A 25 3.25 18.31 -2.23
N LEU A 26 3.80 19.43 -2.71
CA LEU A 26 3.06 20.68 -2.76
C LEU A 26 2.24 20.69 -4.07
N ALA A 27 0.93 20.48 -4.00
CA ALA A 27 0.03 20.89 -5.08
C ALA A 27 -1.38 21.16 -4.54
N VAL A 28 -1.79 22.40 -4.78
CA VAL A 28 -3.03 23.08 -4.45
C VAL A 28 -4.21 22.52 -5.25
N ALA A 29 -5.38 22.43 -4.63
CA ALA A 29 -6.64 22.68 -5.33
C ALA A 29 -7.71 23.19 -4.35
N THR A 30 -7.81 24.51 -4.26
CA THR A 30 -8.99 25.22 -3.78
C THR A 30 -10.15 25.02 -4.76
N ALA A 31 -11.27 24.50 -4.29
CA ALA A 31 -12.55 24.65 -4.98
C ALA A 31 -13.59 25.15 -3.96
N ALA A 32 -13.86 26.45 -4.02
CA ALA A 32 -15.02 27.07 -3.40
C ALA A 32 -16.26 26.78 -4.25
N LEU A 33 -17.38 26.44 -3.60
CA LEU A 33 -18.70 26.52 -4.22
C LEU A 33 -19.72 27.11 -3.22
N PRO A 34 -20.74 27.81 -3.73
CA PRO A 34 -21.42 28.90 -3.04
C PRO A 34 -22.54 28.44 -2.10
N ALA A 35 -22.80 29.24 -1.07
CA ALA A 35 -24.00 29.18 -0.26
C ALA A 35 -25.24 29.50 -1.10
N GLN A 36 -26.30 28.68 -0.98
CA GLN A 36 -27.64 29.02 -1.45
C GLN A 36 -28.68 28.68 -0.36
N THR A 37 -29.60 29.63 -0.19
CA THR A 37 -30.61 29.79 0.87
C THR A 37 -31.97 29.23 0.46
N THR A 38 -32.62 28.47 1.37
CA THR A 38 -34.09 28.29 1.67
C THR A 38 -35.12 28.06 0.52
N PRO A 39 -36.39 27.61 0.78
CA PRO A 39 -36.98 26.82 1.86
C PRO A 39 -37.76 25.55 1.40
N GLN A 40 -38.02 24.66 2.36
CA GLN A 40 -38.68 23.34 2.31
C GLN A 40 -40.17 23.36 1.89
N THR A 41 -40.58 22.44 1.00
CA THR A 41 -41.97 21.99 0.74
C THR A 41 -41.99 20.46 0.56
N ALA A 42 -42.93 19.75 1.20
CA ALA A 42 -43.11 18.28 1.17
C ALA A 42 -43.96 17.82 -0.06
N PRO A 43 -44.24 16.52 -0.30
CA PRO A 43 -43.45 15.27 -0.23
C PRO A 43 -43.49 14.47 -1.57
N ALA A 44 -42.45 13.69 -1.89
CA ALA A 44 -42.52 12.57 -2.83
C ALA A 44 -41.33 11.63 -2.59
N GLN A 45 -41.57 10.39 -2.16
CA GLN A 45 -40.53 9.37 -2.09
C GLN A 45 -40.16 8.97 -3.52
N ALA A 46 -39.18 9.67 -4.09
CA ALA A 46 -38.43 9.22 -5.25
C ALA A 46 -37.74 7.90 -4.90
N PRO A 47 -37.56 6.96 -5.85
CA PRO A 47 -36.68 5.82 -5.63
C PRO A 47 -35.33 6.37 -5.23
N ALA A 48 -34.82 5.95 -4.07
CA ALA A 48 -33.47 6.29 -3.64
C ALA A 48 -32.55 5.87 -4.80
N ALA A 49 -32.03 6.86 -5.53
CA ALA A 49 -30.93 6.63 -6.44
C ALA A 49 -29.87 5.95 -5.57
N ALA A 50 -29.57 4.68 -5.87
CA ALA A 50 -28.42 4.03 -5.32
C ALA A 50 -27.23 4.90 -5.71
N THR A 51 -26.79 5.77 -4.79
CA THR A 51 -25.50 6.42 -4.89
C THR A 51 -24.53 5.27 -5.02
N ALA A 52 -23.89 5.16 -6.19
CA ALA A 52 -22.71 4.33 -6.33
C ALA A 52 -21.82 4.71 -5.15
N ALA A 53 -21.67 3.79 -4.18
CA ALA A 53 -20.90 4.07 -2.99
C ALA A 53 -19.52 4.49 -3.47
N ALA A 54 -19.12 5.71 -3.14
CA ALA A 54 -17.81 6.20 -3.52
C ALA A 54 -16.78 5.20 -3.01
N GLN A 55 -15.85 4.82 -3.88
CA GLN A 55 -14.76 3.91 -3.52
C GLN A 55 -14.07 4.43 -2.26
N PRO A 56 -13.81 3.59 -1.24
CA PRO A 56 -13.10 4.04 -0.05
C PRO A 56 -11.79 4.73 -0.40
N ASN A 57 -11.42 5.75 0.37
CA ASN A 57 -10.13 6.39 0.24
C ASN A 57 -9.11 5.67 1.11
N LEU A 58 -8.21 4.91 0.47
CA LEU A 58 -7.14 4.16 1.13
C LEU A 58 -5.93 5.03 1.49
N SER A 59 -5.93 6.32 1.11
CA SER A 59 -4.80 7.21 1.34
C SER A 59 -4.49 7.37 2.84
N GLY A 60 -3.20 7.32 3.18
CA GLY A 60 -2.74 7.46 4.55
C GLY A 60 -1.40 6.78 4.79
N ALA A 61 -0.94 6.90 6.03
CA ALA A 61 0.18 6.14 6.57
C ALA A 61 -0.35 4.95 7.36
N TRP A 62 0.13 3.76 7.02
CA TRP A 62 -0.40 2.49 7.49
C TRP A 62 0.74 1.66 8.06
N LYS A 63 0.74 1.45 9.37
CA LYS A 63 1.75 0.66 10.05
C LYS A 63 1.23 -0.75 10.28
N LEU A 64 2.01 -1.75 9.92
CA LEU A 64 1.65 -3.14 10.11
C LEU A 64 1.50 -3.45 11.60
N ASN A 65 0.37 -4.07 11.93
CA ASN A 65 0.13 -4.70 13.21
C ASN A 65 0.43 -6.20 13.09
N VAL A 66 1.69 -6.57 13.33
CA VAL A 66 2.16 -7.96 13.25
C VAL A 66 1.34 -8.87 14.16
N ALA A 67 0.95 -8.40 15.35
CA ALA A 67 0.20 -9.20 16.32
C ALA A 67 -1.25 -9.50 15.90
N LYS A 68 -1.86 -8.66 15.05
CA LYS A 68 -3.22 -8.88 14.52
C LYS A 68 -3.24 -9.54 13.15
N SER A 69 -2.08 -9.64 12.50
CA SER A 69 -1.93 -10.19 11.16
C SER A 69 -1.81 -11.72 11.21
N ASP A 70 -2.15 -12.38 10.11
CA ASP A 70 -2.00 -13.81 9.92
C ASP A 70 -1.03 -14.06 8.77
N PHE A 71 0.09 -14.71 9.05
CA PHE A 71 1.15 -15.00 8.07
C PHE A 71 1.10 -16.43 7.54
N GLY A 72 0.09 -17.21 7.95
CA GLY A 72 -0.04 -18.60 7.55
C GLY A 72 1.22 -19.39 7.85
N GLN A 73 1.86 -19.90 6.80
CA GLN A 73 3.06 -20.73 6.90
C GLN A 73 4.39 -19.98 6.75
N VAL A 74 4.35 -18.67 6.46
CA VAL A 74 5.58 -17.87 6.31
C VAL A 74 5.91 -17.12 7.61
N PRO A 75 7.20 -16.91 7.92
CA PRO A 75 7.58 -16.10 9.07
C PRO A 75 7.01 -14.68 8.98
N PRO A 76 6.55 -14.09 10.10
CA PRO A 76 6.14 -12.69 10.12
C PRO A 76 7.32 -11.76 9.82
N PRO A 77 7.11 -10.62 9.15
CA PRO A 77 8.11 -9.57 9.06
C PRO A 77 8.31 -8.89 10.43
N ASN A 78 9.46 -8.23 10.58
CA ASN A 78 9.79 -7.42 11.75
C ASN A 78 8.95 -6.13 11.77
N SER A 79 8.78 -5.49 10.60
CA SER A 79 7.93 -4.30 10.47
C SER A 79 7.58 -4.02 9.01
N GLU A 80 6.48 -3.29 8.80
CA GLU A 80 6.12 -2.71 7.51
C GLU A 80 5.38 -1.39 7.74
N LEU A 81 5.72 -0.38 6.94
CA LEU A 81 5.03 0.91 6.86
C LEU A 81 4.68 1.16 5.40
N GLU A 82 3.40 1.40 5.11
CA GLU A 82 2.92 1.80 3.79
C GLU A 82 2.41 3.24 3.84
N ILE A 83 2.87 4.06 2.89
CA ILE A 83 2.26 5.34 2.57
C ILE A 83 1.50 5.17 1.25
N ILE A 84 0.18 5.24 1.34
CA ILE A 84 -0.71 5.08 0.19
C ILE A 84 -1.20 6.46 -0.25
N GLN A 85 -1.09 6.73 -1.55
CA GLN A 85 -1.74 7.85 -2.21
C GLN A 85 -2.70 7.33 -3.28
N GLN A 86 -3.98 7.68 -3.15
CA GLN A 86 -5.01 7.29 -4.09
C GLN A 86 -5.45 8.48 -4.93
N THR A 87 -5.53 8.27 -6.24
CA THR A 87 -6.18 9.16 -7.20
C THR A 87 -7.35 8.44 -7.86
N ALA A 88 -8.04 9.11 -8.79
CA ALA A 88 -9.13 8.48 -9.54
C ALA A 88 -8.65 7.35 -10.48
N THR A 89 -7.38 7.36 -10.90
CA THR A 89 -6.86 6.47 -11.96
C THR A 89 -5.66 5.64 -11.54
N ALA A 90 -5.10 5.87 -10.36
CA ALA A 90 -3.92 5.16 -9.88
C ALA A 90 -3.81 5.21 -8.35
N ILE A 91 -3.08 4.24 -7.81
CA ILE A 91 -2.63 4.20 -6.42
C ILE A 91 -1.12 4.10 -6.42
N THR A 92 -0.47 4.93 -5.60
CA THR A 92 0.96 4.83 -5.32
C THR A 92 1.14 4.29 -3.92
N ILE A 93 1.88 3.18 -3.79
CA ILE A 93 2.26 2.60 -2.50
C ILE A 93 3.76 2.79 -2.33
N ALA A 94 4.16 3.58 -1.34
CA ALA A 94 5.53 3.60 -0.87
C ALA A 94 5.64 2.72 0.38
N ALA A 95 6.45 1.68 0.31
CA ALA A 95 6.61 0.71 1.38
C ALA A 95 8.03 0.74 1.93
N ALA A 96 8.12 0.62 3.26
CA ALA A 96 9.35 0.29 3.96
C ALA A 96 9.08 -0.99 4.77
N ASN A 97 9.73 -2.09 4.42
CA ASN A 97 9.58 -3.38 5.08
C ASN A 97 10.91 -3.89 5.63
N ASP A 98 10.82 -4.65 6.70
CA ASP A 98 11.95 -5.32 7.34
C ASP A 98 11.52 -6.75 7.67
N SER A 99 12.26 -7.73 7.17
CA SER A 99 12.09 -9.14 7.50
C SER A 99 13.44 -9.82 7.63
N ASP A 100 13.49 -10.93 8.36
CA ASP A 100 14.71 -11.71 8.50
C ASP A 100 15.15 -12.38 7.19
N ASP A 101 14.22 -12.58 6.24
CA ASP A 101 14.47 -13.29 4.98
C ASP A 101 14.95 -12.36 3.85
N THR A 102 14.39 -11.15 3.75
CA THR A 102 14.71 -10.18 2.69
C THR A 102 15.50 -8.98 3.18
N GLY A 103 15.68 -8.83 4.50
CA GLY A 103 16.23 -7.63 5.11
C GLY A 103 15.33 -6.41 4.94
N LYS A 104 15.93 -5.23 5.11
CA LYS A 104 15.25 -3.94 4.90
C LYS A 104 15.09 -3.67 3.42
N GLN A 105 13.88 -3.32 2.99
CA GLN A 105 13.57 -2.92 1.63
C GLN A 105 12.72 -1.65 1.65
N ILE A 106 12.97 -0.78 0.68
CA ILE A 106 12.19 0.43 0.44
C ILE A 106 11.89 0.48 -1.04
N TYR A 107 10.61 0.60 -1.40
CA TYR A 107 10.20 0.75 -2.78
C TYR A 107 8.97 1.64 -2.90
N ILE A 108 8.83 2.24 -4.08
CA ILE A 108 7.63 3.01 -4.46
C ILE A 108 7.02 2.28 -5.65
N LEU A 109 5.73 2.00 -5.59
CA LEU A 109 5.02 1.29 -6.64
C LEU A 109 3.80 2.10 -7.11
N PRO A 110 3.86 2.71 -8.30
CA PRO A 110 2.67 3.24 -8.95
C PRO A 110 1.89 2.08 -9.59
N ILE A 111 0.63 1.96 -9.22
CA ILE A 111 -0.29 0.91 -9.67
C ILE A 111 -1.46 1.58 -10.39
N PRO A 112 -1.68 1.33 -11.69
CA PRO A 112 -2.82 1.89 -12.40
C PRO A 112 -4.12 1.22 -11.93
N ILE A 113 -5.18 2.01 -11.75
CA ILE A 113 -6.54 1.50 -11.62
C ILE A 113 -7.09 1.27 -13.03
N ALA A 114 -6.82 0.10 -13.60
CA ALA A 114 -7.13 -0.24 -14.97
C ALA A 114 -7.31 -1.75 -15.15
N ALA A 115 -7.98 -2.17 -16.23
CA ALA A 115 -8.12 -3.58 -16.58
C ALA A 115 -6.80 -4.19 -17.10
N THR A 116 -5.92 -3.36 -17.65
CA THR A 116 -4.65 -3.78 -18.25
C THR A 116 -3.50 -3.59 -17.27
N GLU A 117 -2.58 -4.56 -17.24
CA GLU A 117 -1.33 -4.47 -16.47
C GLU A 117 -0.40 -3.39 -17.03
N ALA A 118 0.29 -2.68 -16.13
CA ALA A 118 1.42 -1.84 -16.48
C ALA A 118 2.70 -2.39 -15.87
N SER A 119 3.81 -2.34 -16.63
CA SER A 119 5.12 -2.67 -16.11
C SER A 119 5.55 -1.68 -15.04
N THR A 120 6.23 -2.18 -14.02
CA THR A 120 6.86 -1.33 -13.01
C THR A 120 7.92 -0.44 -13.68
N PRO A 121 7.96 0.87 -13.37
CA PRO A 121 8.98 1.77 -13.92
C PRO A 121 10.40 1.32 -13.58
N ALA A 122 11.32 1.54 -14.53
CA ALA A 122 12.74 1.28 -14.31
C ALA A 122 13.29 2.18 -13.17
N GLY A 123 14.12 1.60 -12.31
CA GLY A 123 14.71 2.28 -11.15
C GLY A 123 13.95 2.10 -9.83
N ASN A 124 12.72 1.55 -9.86
CA ASN A 124 11.98 1.25 -8.62
C ASN A 124 12.56 0.03 -7.86
N PHE A 125 13.24 -0.86 -8.59
CA PHE A 125 13.96 -2.01 -8.05
C PHE A 125 15.34 -2.11 -8.73
N SER A 126 16.36 -2.49 -7.97
CA SER A 126 17.70 -2.80 -8.50
C SER A 126 17.67 -4.10 -9.31
N THR A 127 18.60 -4.24 -10.26
CA THR A 127 18.79 -5.50 -10.98
C THR A 127 19.28 -6.63 -10.08
N THR A 128 19.84 -6.31 -8.91
CA THR A 128 20.34 -7.26 -7.92
C THR A 128 19.38 -7.53 -6.77
N ASP A 129 18.21 -6.88 -6.72
CA ASP A 129 17.26 -7.11 -5.64
C ASP A 129 16.67 -8.51 -5.72
N ASP A 130 16.60 -9.20 -4.59
CA ASP A 130 15.99 -10.52 -4.47
C ASP A 130 14.47 -10.47 -4.61
N PHE A 131 13.84 -9.31 -4.52
CA PHE A 131 12.40 -9.15 -4.71
C PHE A 131 12.12 -7.98 -5.66
N LYS A 132 11.25 -8.21 -6.63
CA LYS A 132 10.82 -7.20 -7.59
C LYS A 132 9.38 -7.40 -7.98
N ILE A 133 8.63 -6.31 -8.06
CA ILE A 133 7.36 -6.30 -8.79
C ILE A 133 7.66 -5.94 -10.25
N LEU A 134 7.27 -6.82 -11.18
CA LEU A 134 7.51 -6.68 -12.61
C LEU A 134 6.40 -5.90 -13.31
N SER A 135 5.15 -6.18 -12.94
CA SER A 135 3.97 -5.48 -13.44
C SER A 135 2.87 -5.48 -12.39
N SER A 136 1.94 -4.53 -12.51
CA SER A 136 0.78 -4.43 -11.62
C SER A 136 -0.44 -3.85 -12.32
N LYS A 137 -1.62 -4.16 -11.78
CA LYS A 137 -2.89 -3.48 -12.04
C LYS A 137 -3.75 -3.50 -10.79
N ALA A 138 -4.67 -2.56 -10.69
CA ALA A 138 -5.69 -2.56 -9.65
C ALA A 138 -7.09 -2.35 -10.24
N GLN A 139 -8.10 -2.95 -9.62
CA GLN A 139 -9.50 -2.77 -9.97
C GLN A 139 -10.38 -2.75 -8.71
N TRP A 140 -11.38 -1.87 -8.70
CA TRP A 140 -12.36 -1.84 -7.63
C TRP A 140 -13.43 -2.91 -7.83
N GLN A 141 -13.69 -3.67 -6.77
CA GLN A 141 -14.79 -4.62 -6.66
C GLN A 141 -15.66 -4.21 -5.47
N GLY A 142 -16.69 -3.41 -5.74
CA GLY A 142 -17.48 -2.75 -4.71
C GLY A 142 -16.62 -1.82 -3.87
N ALA A 143 -16.57 -2.06 -2.55
CA ALA A 143 -15.76 -1.28 -1.61
C ALA A 143 -14.32 -1.81 -1.42
N THR A 144 -13.91 -2.83 -2.18
CA THR A 144 -12.57 -3.43 -2.07
C THR A 144 -11.74 -3.11 -3.30
N LEU A 145 -10.45 -2.91 -3.12
CA LEU A 145 -9.50 -2.75 -4.20
C LEU A 145 -8.73 -4.05 -4.37
N VAL A 146 -8.85 -4.65 -5.55
CA VAL A 146 -8.07 -5.82 -5.93
C VAL A 146 -6.85 -5.36 -6.71
N VAL A 147 -5.69 -5.85 -6.31
CA VAL A 147 -4.39 -5.56 -6.90
C VAL A 147 -3.77 -6.88 -7.35
N ASP A 148 -3.52 -7.01 -8.65
CA ASP A 148 -2.80 -8.14 -9.22
C ASP A 148 -1.40 -7.69 -9.60
N GLN A 149 -0.41 -8.51 -9.26
CA GLN A 149 1.00 -8.22 -9.57
C GLN A 149 1.69 -9.47 -10.11
N LYS A 150 2.65 -9.25 -11.01
CA LYS A 150 3.69 -10.22 -11.32
C LYS A 150 4.94 -9.85 -10.56
N MET A 151 5.60 -10.83 -9.96
CA MET A 151 6.82 -10.61 -9.21
C MET A 151 7.93 -11.56 -9.64
N ASN A 152 9.16 -11.17 -9.31
CA ASN A 152 10.32 -12.05 -9.29
C ASN A 152 10.85 -12.06 -7.85
N TYR A 153 11.06 -13.25 -7.31
CA TYR A 153 11.61 -13.47 -5.99
C TYR A 153 12.75 -14.50 -6.07
N LYS A 154 13.97 -14.09 -5.71
CA LYS A 154 15.22 -14.85 -5.76
C LYS A 154 15.43 -15.57 -7.10
N GLY A 155 15.04 -14.92 -8.20
CA GLY A 155 15.17 -15.46 -9.56
C GLY A 155 13.95 -16.26 -10.06
N SER A 156 13.01 -16.63 -9.19
CA SER A 156 11.77 -17.32 -9.57
C SER A 156 10.64 -16.31 -9.81
N ASN A 157 9.86 -16.53 -10.87
CA ASN A 157 8.69 -15.69 -11.15
C ASN A 157 7.48 -16.20 -10.36
N GLY A 158 6.56 -15.29 -10.07
CA GLY A 158 5.27 -15.64 -9.49
C GLY A 158 4.26 -14.51 -9.60
N THR A 159 3.09 -14.75 -9.02
CA THR A 159 1.98 -13.79 -9.02
C THR A 159 1.51 -13.53 -7.61
N VAL A 160 0.99 -12.33 -7.41
CA VAL A 160 0.41 -11.86 -6.15
C VAL A 160 -0.98 -11.35 -6.44
N HIS A 161 -1.97 -11.86 -5.72
CA HIS A 161 -3.33 -11.36 -5.75
C HIS A 161 -3.66 -10.77 -4.38
N SER A 162 -3.84 -9.46 -4.30
CA SER A 162 -4.11 -8.76 -3.05
C SER A 162 -5.49 -8.09 -3.07
N VAL A 163 -6.25 -8.25 -1.99
CA VAL A 163 -7.53 -7.59 -1.76
C VAL A 163 -7.37 -6.62 -0.58
N TYR A 164 -7.49 -5.33 -0.86
CA TYR A 164 -7.47 -4.27 0.13
C TYR A 164 -8.89 -3.89 0.52
N SER A 165 -9.12 -3.77 1.83
CA SER A 165 -10.37 -3.28 2.40
C SER A 165 -10.10 -2.32 3.56
N LEU A 166 -10.98 -1.33 3.71
CA LEU A 166 -10.89 -0.32 4.75
C LEU A 166 -12.03 -0.53 5.75
N SER A 167 -11.73 -0.50 7.04
CA SER A 167 -12.75 -0.53 8.08
C SER A 167 -13.70 0.67 8.00
N ALA A 168 -14.91 0.52 8.52
CA ALA A 168 -15.92 1.59 8.48
C ALA A 168 -15.47 2.88 9.20
N ASP A 169 -14.60 2.77 10.21
CA ASP A 169 -14.01 3.91 10.92
C ASP A 169 -12.78 4.51 10.21
N GLY A 170 -12.34 3.91 9.11
CA GLY A 170 -11.19 4.37 8.31
C GLY A 170 -9.84 4.23 9.01
N LYS A 171 -9.75 3.44 10.09
CA LYS A 171 -8.53 3.31 10.92
C LYS A 171 -7.78 2.00 10.75
N THR A 172 -8.41 1.00 10.14
CA THR A 172 -7.81 -0.31 9.88
C THR A 172 -7.83 -0.59 8.39
N LEU A 173 -6.67 -0.81 7.81
CA LEU A 173 -6.53 -1.31 6.44
C LEU A 173 -6.20 -2.80 6.52
N THR A 174 -6.96 -3.61 5.79
CA THR A 174 -6.71 -5.05 5.68
C THR A 174 -6.26 -5.36 4.26
N ARG A 175 -5.13 -6.05 4.13
CA ARG A 175 -4.60 -6.57 2.86
C ARG A 175 -4.56 -8.09 2.96
N GLN A 176 -5.46 -8.77 2.26
CA GLN A 176 -5.42 -10.22 2.11
C GLN A 176 -4.67 -10.54 0.82
N THR A 177 -3.62 -11.35 0.91
CA THR A 177 -2.72 -11.61 -0.20
C THR A 177 -2.57 -13.10 -0.41
N HIS A 178 -2.83 -13.54 -1.63
CA HIS A 178 -2.54 -14.87 -2.12
C HIS A 178 -1.27 -14.82 -2.99
N TYR A 179 -0.26 -15.58 -2.61
CA TYR A 179 0.98 -15.74 -3.35
C TYR A 179 0.95 -17.06 -4.12
N SER A 180 1.32 -17.00 -5.41
CA SER A 180 1.56 -18.18 -6.24
C SER A 180 2.97 -18.13 -6.80
N LEU A 181 3.81 -19.03 -6.31
CA LEU A 181 5.21 -19.22 -6.70
C LEU A 181 5.44 -20.64 -7.21
N ASP A 182 6.53 -20.86 -7.94
CA ASP A 182 6.94 -22.21 -8.35
C ASP A 182 7.13 -23.17 -7.16
N LEU A 183 7.47 -22.63 -5.98
CA LEU A 183 7.65 -23.40 -4.74
C LEU A 183 6.33 -23.74 -4.05
N GLY A 184 5.21 -23.14 -4.47
CA GLY A 184 3.87 -23.37 -3.92
C GLY A 184 3.07 -22.10 -3.74
N GLU A 185 1.88 -22.28 -3.18
CA GLU A 185 0.92 -21.21 -2.92
C GLU A 185 0.72 -21.03 -1.42
N PHE A 186 0.47 -19.79 -0.99
CA PHE A 186 0.13 -19.48 0.39
C PHE A 186 -0.60 -18.15 0.52
N ASP A 187 -1.37 -18.02 1.60
CA ASP A 187 -2.14 -16.83 1.92
C ASP A 187 -1.56 -16.12 3.14
N VAL A 188 -1.60 -14.79 3.11
CA VAL A 188 -1.22 -13.90 4.21
C VAL A 188 -2.28 -12.81 4.36
N THR A 189 -2.68 -12.52 5.58
CA THR A 189 -3.53 -11.37 5.91
C THR A 189 -2.75 -10.37 6.73
N TYR A 190 -2.50 -9.20 6.15
CA TYR A 190 -1.88 -8.06 6.81
C TYR A 190 -2.96 -7.14 7.38
N ILE A 191 -2.84 -6.80 8.66
CA ILE A 191 -3.67 -5.81 9.34
C ILE A 191 -2.80 -4.59 9.63
N PHE A 192 -3.16 -3.44 9.07
CA PHE A 192 -2.46 -2.18 9.29
C PHE A 192 -3.32 -1.23 10.12
N ASP A 193 -2.69 -0.56 11.09
CA ASP A 193 -3.28 0.53 11.85
C ASP A 193 -2.83 1.87 11.24
N LYS A 194 -3.79 2.79 11.05
CA LYS A 194 -3.51 4.15 10.59
C LYS A 194 -2.61 4.90 11.58
N GLN A 195 -1.63 5.64 11.08
CA GLN A 195 -0.74 6.49 11.89
C GLN A 195 -1.29 7.91 12.08
#